data_AF-A0A940AZ21-F1
#
_entry.id   AF-A0A940AZ21-F1
#
_cell.length_a   1.000
_cell.length_b   1.000
_cell.length_c   1.000
_cell.angle_alpha   90.00
_cell.angle_beta   90.00
_cell.angle_gamma   90.00
#
_symmetry.space_group_name_H-M   'P 1'
#
loop_
_entity.id
_entity.type
_entity.pdbx_description
1 polymer ?
#
loop_
_entity_poly.entity_id
_entity_poly.type
_entity_poly.pdbx_seq_one_letter_code
_entity_poly.pdbx_strand_id
1 'polypeptide(L)'
;MKIQIDCYGFEATSEYFQKRKLHTFLVKNDGGIVYECFGTGETRPIHRIDKDPDGCVRVMWAYGRWEEAEDLAYVPINETIMIERED
;
A
#
# COMPACT_ATOMS: atom_id res chain seq x y z
N MET A 1 -15.07 -13.64 -2.08
CA MET A 1 -15.88 -12.40 -2.06
C MET A 1 -15.01 -11.21 -2.46
N LYS A 2 -15.52 -10.30 -3.31
CA LYS A 2 -14.80 -9.06 -3.65
C LYS A 2 -14.98 -8.01 -2.56
N ILE A 3 -13.88 -7.44 -2.08
CA ILE A 3 -13.88 -6.43 -1.02
C ILE A 3 -13.06 -5.23 -1.48
N GLN A 4 -13.57 -4.03 -1.20
CA GLN A 4 -12.85 -2.78 -1.42
C GLN A 4 -12.01 -2.44 -0.19
N ILE A 5 -10.74 -2.12 -0.39
CA ILE A 5 -9.81 -1.73 0.67
C ILE A 5 -9.12 -0.39 0.38
N ASP A 6 -8.71 0.29 1.44
CA ASP A 6 -7.89 1.51 1.37
C ASP A 6 -6.38 1.24 1.40
N CYS A 7 -5.58 2.30 1.33
CA CYS A 7 -4.13 2.23 1.33
C CYS A 7 -3.49 1.71 2.64
N TYR A 8 -4.29 1.44 3.67
CA TYR A 8 -3.86 0.78 4.90
C TYR A 8 -4.46 -0.62 5.04
N GLY A 9 -5.15 -1.12 4.01
CA GLY A 9 -5.77 -2.44 4.00
C GLY A 9 -7.07 -2.52 4.80
N PHE A 10 -7.64 -1.40 5.24
CA PHE A 10 -8.96 -1.41 5.87
C PHE A 10 -10.04 -1.62 4.83
N GLU A 11 -11.00 -2.49 5.13
CA GLU A 11 -12.18 -2.70 4.29
C GLU A 11 -13.10 -1.47 4.30
N ALA A 12 -13.83 -1.24 3.20
CA ALA A 12 -14.78 -0.11 3.09
C ALA A 12 -15.87 -0.09 4.17
N THR A 13 -16.16 -1.23 4.79
CA THR A 13 -17.10 -1.37 5.91
C THR A 13 -16.49 -1.01 7.27
N SER A 14 -15.17 -0.86 7.33
CA SER A 14 -14.44 -0.52 8.56
C SER A 14 -14.65 0.95 8.93
N GLU A 15 -14.79 1.23 10.23
CA GLU A 15 -14.79 2.60 10.74
C GLU A 15 -13.47 3.34 10.48
N TYR A 16 -12.37 2.61 10.24
CA TYR A 16 -11.03 3.13 10.02
C TYR A 16 -10.71 3.45 8.57
N PHE A 17 -11.57 3.05 7.63
CA PHE A 17 -11.40 3.25 6.19
C PHE A 17 -11.13 4.72 5.85
N GLN A 18 -9.96 4.99 5.26
CA GLN A 18 -9.40 6.29 4.90
C GLN A 18 -9.28 7.29 6.06
N LYS A 19 -9.39 6.85 7.32
CA LYS A 19 -9.32 7.72 8.51
C LYS A 19 -8.14 7.43 9.40
N ARG A 20 -7.73 6.15 9.50
CA ARG A 20 -6.65 5.74 10.39
C ARG A 20 -5.35 5.58 9.62
N LYS A 21 -4.33 6.33 10.03
CA LYS A 21 -2.95 6.09 9.61
C LYS A 21 -2.31 5.02 10.48
N LEU A 22 -1.58 4.11 9.86
CA LEU A 22 -0.81 3.07 10.55
C LEU A 22 0.67 3.44 10.60
N HIS A 23 1.38 2.89 11.59
CA HIS A 23 2.83 2.90 11.61
C HIS A 23 3.35 1.81 10.67
N THR A 24 4.47 2.11 10.01
CA THR A 24 5.16 1.17 9.13
C THR A 24 5.71 -0.01 9.94
N PHE A 25 5.43 -1.21 9.47
CA PHE A 25 5.97 -2.47 10.00
C PHE A 25 7.35 -2.78 9.38
N LEU A 26 7.49 -2.65 8.05
CA LEU A 26 8.76 -2.83 7.34
C LEU A 26 9.00 -1.64 6.41
N VAL A 27 10.28 -1.34 6.20
CA VAL A 27 10.74 -0.30 5.27
C VAL A 27 11.93 -0.84 4.50
N LYS A 28 11.95 -0.64 3.18
CA LYS A 28 13.16 -0.83 2.35
C LYS A 28 13.37 0.37 1.42
N ASN A 29 14.62 0.57 1.03
CA ASN A 29 14.97 1.51 -0.03
C ASN A 29 15.61 0.72 -1.17
N ASP A 30 15.16 0.96 -2.39
CA ASP A 30 15.77 0.43 -3.60
C ASP A 30 15.84 1.52 -4.66
N GLY A 31 17.03 1.78 -5.19
CA GLY A 31 17.23 2.78 -6.25
C GLY A 31 16.73 4.20 -5.92
N GLY A 32 16.62 4.58 -4.63
CA GLY A 32 16.05 5.86 -4.22
C GLY A 32 14.53 5.86 -4.00
N ILE A 33 13.85 4.77 -4.34
CA ILE A 33 12.43 4.54 -4.04
C ILE A 33 12.32 3.93 -2.65
N VAL A 34 11.45 4.49 -1.82
CA VAL A 34 11.15 3.95 -0.48
C VAL A 34 9.86 3.14 -0.56
N TYR A 35 9.90 1.94 0.01
CA TYR A 35 8.73 1.09 0.18
C TYR A 35 8.42 0.94 1.67
N GLU A 36 7.15 1.06 2.02
CA GLU A 36 6.68 0.96 3.40
C GLU A 36 5.53 -0.05 3.47
N CYS A 37 5.60 -0.99 4.40
CA CYS A 37 4.59 -2.03 4.58
C CYS A 37 3.90 -1.86 5.94
N PHE A 38 2.58 -2.03 6.01
CA PHE A 38 1.78 -1.75 7.22
C PHE A 38 1.15 -3.01 7.87
N GLY A 39 1.47 -4.21 7.37
CA GLY A 39 0.89 -5.46 7.86
C GLY A 39 1.89 -6.62 7.97
N THR A 40 1.49 -7.65 8.70
CA THR A 40 2.28 -8.89 8.92
C THR A 40 1.76 -10.10 8.14
N GLY A 41 0.64 -9.95 7.43
CA GLY A 41 0.07 -11.00 6.58
C GLY A 41 0.91 -11.30 5.34
N GLU A 42 0.54 -12.34 4.61
CA GLU A 42 1.21 -12.70 3.35
C GLU A 42 1.05 -11.59 2.29
N THR A 43 -0.20 -11.16 2.07
CA THR A 43 -0.53 -9.98 1.30
C THR A 43 -0.84 -8.81 2.20
N ARG A 44 -0.32 -7.64 1.84
CA ARG A 44 -0.34 -6.45 2.70
C ARG A 44 -0.34 -5.17 1.88
N PRO A 45 -0.90 -4.08 2.45
CA PRO A 45 -0.76 -2.75 1.88
C PRO A 45 0.70 -2.31 1.92
N ILE A 46 1.19 -1.83 0.78
CA ILE A 46 2.56 -1.37 0.59
C ILE A 46 2.50 0.01 -0.05
N HIS A 47 3.09 1.03 0.59
CA HIS A 47 3.27 2.35 -0.01
C HIS A 47 4.60 2.38 -0.77
N ARG A 48 4.61 3.08 -1.89
CA ARG A 48 5.78 3.41 -2.68
C ARG A 48 5.92 4.91 -2.75
N ILE A 49 7.05 5.40 -2.27
CA ILE A 49 7.40 6.81 -2.24
C ILE A 49 8.56 6.99 -3.22
N ASP A 50 8.26 7.63 -4.33
CA ASP A 50 9.20 7.96 -5.39
C ASP A 50 9.45 9.47 -5.40
N LYS A 51 10.72 9.87 -5.51
CA LYS A 51 11.12 11.27 -5.60
C LYS A 51 11.75 11.49 -6.97
N ASP A 52 11.17 12.38 -7.75
CA ASP A 52 11.79 12.76 -9.01
C ASP A 52 12.99 13.70 -8.81
N PRO A 53 13.82 13.91 -9.85
CA PRO A 53 15.00 14.79 -9.75
C PRO A 53 14.67 16.25 -9.41
N ASP A 54 13.45 16.70 -9.68
CA ASP A 54 12.97 18.06 -9.39
C ASP A 54 12.48 18.20 -7.94
N GLY A 55 12.47 17.11 -7.17
CA GLY A 55 12.11 17.07 -5.76
C GLY A 55 10.61 16.86 -5.51
N CYS A 56 9.81 16.59 -6.54
CA CYS A 56 8.42 16.21 -6.34
C CYS A 56 8.33 14.78 -5.80
N VAL A 57 7.47 14.60 -4.79
CA VAL A 57 7.24 13.31 -4.14
C VAL A 57 5.93 12.72 -4.65
N ARG A 58 6.02 11.53 -5.26
CA ARG A 58 4.87 10.73 -5.65
C ARG A 58 4.69 9.63 -4.61
N VAL A 59 3.51 9.60 -3.99
CA VAL A 59 3.12 8.54 -3.07
C VAL A 59 2.03 7.71 -3.73
N MET A 60 2.29 6.42 -3.82
CA MET A 60 1.41 5.42 -4.41
C MET A 60 1.30 4.24 -3.47
N TRP A 61 0.37 3.33 -3.73
CA TRP A 61 0.27 2.10 -2.95
C TRP A 61 -0.21 0.92 -3.78
N ALA A 62 0.07 -0.28 -3.28
CA ALA A 62 -0.39 -1.53 -3.84
C ALA A 62 -0.78 -2.49 -2.71
N TYR A 63 -1.49 -3.57 -3.04
CA TYR A 63 -1.79 -4.66 -2.13
C TYR A 63 -1.20 -5.96 -2.67
N GLY A 64 -0.27 -6.58 -1.94
CA GLY A 64 0.44 -7.76 -2.43
C GLY A 64 1.52 -8.25 -1.48
N ARG A 65 2.39 -9.15 -1.96
CA ARG A 65 3.52 -9.68 -1.19
C ARG A 65 4.64 -8.64 -1.11
N TRP A 66 5.29 -8.57 0.04
CA TRP A 66 6.37 -7.60 0.28
C TRP A 66 7.62 -7.91 -0.55
N GLU A 67 7.86 -9.20 -0.75
CA GLU A 67 8.96 -9.75 -1.51
C GLU A 67 8.90 -9.31 -2.98
N GLU A 68 7.69 -9.02 -3.48
CA GLU A 68 7.39 -8.59 -4.85
C GLU A 68 7.14 -7.08 -4.96
N ALA A 69 7.44 -6.30 -3.90
CA ALA A 69 7.02 -4.89 -3.81
C ALA A 69 7.46 -4.00 -5.00
N GLU A 70 8.55 -4.32 -5.70
CA GLU A 70 9.01 -3.54 -6.86
C GLU A 70 8.11 -3.73 -8.09
N ASP A 71 7.49 -4.90 -8.22
CA ASP A 71 6.76 -5.34 -9.41
C ASP A 71 5.23 -5.24 -9.26
N LEU A 72 4.73 -4.82 -8.09
CA LEU A 72 3.30 -4.68 -7.85
C LEU A 72 2.66 -3.57 -8.71
N ALA A 73 1.36 -3.72 -8.96
CA ALA A 73 0.55 -2.69 -9.62
C ALA A 73 0.19 -1.57 -8.62
N TYR A 74 0.91 -0.46 -8.69
CA TYR A 74 0.69 0.70 -7.82
C TYR A 74 -0.42 1.62 -8.35
N VAL A 75 -1.28 2.08 -7.45
CA VAL A 75 -2.29 3.11 -7.69
C VAL A 75 -2.00 4.36 -6.85
N PRO A 76 -2.52 5.55 -7.20
CA PRO A 76 -2.39 6.75 -6.37
C PRO A 76 -2.82 6.53 -4.91
N ILE A 77 -2.15 7.18 -3.96
CA ILE A 77 -2.34 6.95 -2.51
C ILE A 77 -3.79 7.13 -2.00
N ASN A 78 -4.59 7.92 -2.70
CA ASN A 78 -5.98 8.21 -2.35
C ASN A 78 -7.00 7.29 -3.04
N GLU A 79 -6.55 6.40 -3.94
CA GLU A 79 -7.41 5.41 -4.58
C GLU A 79 -7.57 4.16 -3.72
N THR A 80 -8.61 3.39 -4.01
CA THR A 80 -8.97 2.14 -3.32
C THR A 80 -8.79 0.95 -4.26
N ILE A 81 -8.45 -0.23 -3.74
CA ILE A 81 -8.29 -1.45 -4.55
C ILE A 81 -9.42 -2.44 -4.23
N MET A 82 -9.90 -3.16 -5.25
CA MET A 82 -10.77 -4.33 -5.09
C MET A 82 -9.91 -5.59 -4.99
N ILE A 83 -10.07 -6.37 -3.93
CA ILE A 83 -9.38 -7.65 -3.72
C ILE A 83 -10.37 -8.81 -3.70
N GLU A 84 -9.89 -10.00 -4.06
CA GLU A 84 -10.61 -11.25 -3.81
C GLU A 84 -10.20 -11.80 -2.44
N ARG A 85 -11.18 -12.14 -1.62
CA ARG A 85 -10.98 -12.84 -0.34
C ARG A 85 -11.62 -14.21 -0.43
N GLU A 86 -10.84 -15.25 -0.11
CA GLU A 86 -11.38 -16.58 0.17
C GLU A 86 -11.85 -16.58 1.64
N ASP A 87 -13.08 -17.07 1.87
CA ASP A 87 -13.71 -17.08 3.19
C ASP A 87 -13.03 -18.06 4.17
#